data_AF-A0A7S3M6R5-F1
#
_entry.id   AF-A0A7S3M6R5-F1
#
_cell.length_a   1.000
_cell.length_b   1.000
_cell.length_c   1.000
_cell.angle_alpha   90.00
_cell.angle_beta   90.00
_cell.angle_gamma   90.00
#
_symmetry.space_group_name_H-M   'P 1'
#
loop_
_entity.id
_entity.type
_entity.pdbx_description
1 polymer ?
#
loop_
_entity_poly.entity_id
_entity_poly.type
_entity_poly.pdbx_seq_one_letter_code
_entity_poly.pdbx_strand_id
1 'polypeptide(L)'
;MSRDGRATWFKTLFGIFEEGSYESVQSNFDINFDAGILRSKANDKYYQVGKFTTPSLNDLQVAGKASLNSSHPSTVHFSYDHVVQGDVLLEHAKFPGAVFQAASQFNCLE
;
A
#
# COMPACT_ATOMS: atom_id res chain seq x y z
N MET A 1 34.73 -9.11 -0.91
CA MET A 1 33.38 -8.65 -1.32
C MET A 1 32.45 -8.87 -0.15
N SER A 2 32.04 -7.79 0.53
CA SER A 2 31.40 -7.83 1.86
C SER A 2 29.97 -8.36 1.81
N ARG A 3 29.58 -9.11 2.85
CA ARG A 3 28.29 -9.79 3.07
C ARG A 3 27.11 -8.85 3.43
N ASP A 4 27.25 -7.53 3.28
CA ASP A 4 26.47 -6.55 4.05
C ASP A 4 25.48 -5.69 3.22
N GLY A 5 24.53 -6.35 2.54
CA GLY A 5 23.45 -5.66 1.80
C GLY A 5 22.08 -5.72 2.51
N ARG A 6 21.93 -6.57 3.53
CA ARG A 6 20.62 -6.86 4.13
C ARG A 6 20.24 -5.95 5.30
N ALA A 7 21.23 -5.30 5.94
CA ALA A 7 21.00 -4.49 7.14
C ALA A 7 21.11 -2.96 6.92
N THR A 8 21.59 -2.53 5.74
CA THR A 8 21.81 -1.10 5.48
C THR A 8 20.52 -0.34 5.20
N TRP A 9 19.58 -0.90 4.43
CA TRP A 9 18.40 -0.14 4.02
C TRP A 9 17.53 0.32 5.21
N PHE A 10 17.29 -0.56 6.19
CA PHE A 10 16.47 -0.25 7.36
C PHE A 10 17.12 0.84 8.21
N LYS A 11 18.44 0.74 8.42
CA LYS A 11 19.22 1.78 9.09
C LYS A 11 19.27 3.09 8.32
N THR A 12 19.44 3.04 7.01
CA THR A 12 19.43 4.25 6.17
C THR A 12 18.08 4.96 6.26
N LEU A 13 16.98 4.20 6.30
CA LEU A 13 15.64 4.73 6.40
C LEU A 13 15.37 5.25 7.82
N PHE A 14 15.44 4.38 8.83
CA PHE A 14 14.97 4.67 10.19
C PHE A 14 16.05 5.10 11.17
N GLY A 15 17.33 4.97 10.83
CA GLY A 15 18.44 5.35 11.71
C GLY A 15 18.84 4.27 12.73
N ILE A 16 18.20 3.11 12.70
CA ILE A 16 18.43 1.97 13.61
C ILE A 16 18.69 0.69 12.82
N PHE A 17 19.40 -0.26 13.42
CA PHE A 17 19.46 -1.62 12.86
C PHE A 17 18.23 -2.41 13.30
N GLU A 18 17.74 -3.29 12.42
CA GLU A 18 16.66 -4.24 12.73
C GLU A 18 17.23 -5.44 13.50
N GLU A 19 17.80 -5.18 14.66
CA GLU A 19 18.46 -6.17 15.51
C GLU A 19 17.80 -6.21 16.89
N GLY A 20 17.73 -7.39 17.49
CA GLY A 20 17.12 -7.61 18.81
C GLY A 20 15.70 -8.14 18.74
N SER A 21 14.92 -7.90 19.80
CA SER A 21 13.52 -8.31 19.85
C SER A 21 12.63 -7.34 19.10
N TYR A 22 11.44 -7.82 18.71
CA TYR A 22 10.43 -6.99 18.06
C TYR A 22 10.10 -5.74 18.88
N GLU A 23 9.90 -5.89 20.19
CA GLU A 23 9.54 -4.79 21.10
C GLU A 23 10.66 -3.74 21.17
N SER A 24 11.91 -4.19 21.16
CA SER A 24 13.07 -3.29 21.14
C SER A 24 13.09 -2.43 19.89
N VAL A 25 12.93 -3.03 18.70
CA VAL A 25 12.87 -2.30 17.44
C VAL A 25 11.63 -1.40 17.41
N GLN A 26 10.46 -1.90 17.78
CA GLN A 26 9.19 -1.18 17.79
C GLN A 26 9.24 0.07 18.69
N SER A 27 9.94 0.00 19.83
CA SER A 27 10.05 1.12 20.78
C SER A 27 10.68 2.39 20.19
N ASN A 28 11.43 2.25 19.08
CA ASN A 28 12.02 3.36 18.34
C ASN A 28 11.02 4.13 17.48
N PHE A 29 9.77 3.68 17.39
CA PHE A 29 8.74 4.32 16.58
C PHE A 29 7.66 4.96 17.44
N ASP A 30 7.08 6.02 16.89
CA ASP A 30 5.92 6.72 17.43
C ASP A 30 4.90 6.83 16.30
N ILE A 31 3.68 6.37 16.52
CA ILE A 31 2.65 6.28 15.48
C ILE A 31 1.46 7.12 15.88
N ASN A 32 1.14 8.13 15.07
CA ASN A 32 -0.13 8.83 15.10
C ASN A 32 -1.06 8.20 14.07
N PHE A 33 -1.96 7.34 14.54
CA PHE A 33 -2.91 6.63 13.68
C PHE A 33 -3.95 7.53 13.02
N ASP A 34 -4.35 8.63 13.68
CA ASP A 34 -5.33 9.57 13.14
C ASP A 34 -4.76 10.38 11.97
N ALA A 35 -3.48 10.76 12.08
CA ALA A 35 -2.77 11.48 11.03
C ALA A 35 -2.13 10.57 9.96
N GLY A 36 -2.09 9.25 10.19
CA GLY A 36 -1.39 8.30 9.31
C GLY A 36 0.13 8.51 9.30
N ILE A 37 0.72 8.95 10.42
CA ILE A 37 2.13 9.31 10.49
C ILE A 37 2.89 8.37 11.43
N LEU A 38 3.96 7.78 10.93
CA LEU A 38 4.98 7.09 11.71
C LEU A 38 6.24 7.97 11.79
N ARG A 39 6.70 8.24 13.01
CA ARG A 39 7.97 8.91 13.28
C ARG A 39 9.00 7.91 13.76
N SER A 40 10.17 7.91 13.15
CA SER A 40 11.35 7.26 13.73
C SER A 40 11.98 8.19 14.76
N LYS A 41 12.07 7.74 16.03
CA LYS A 41 12.69 8.50 17.12
C LYS A 41 14.21 8.61 16.98
N ALA A 42 14.85 7.71 16.21
CA ALA A 42 16.31 7.68 16.10
C ALA A 42 16.88 8.71 15.11
N ASN A 43 16.06 9.22 14.19
CA ASN A 43 16.50 10.20 13.20
C ASN A 43 15.45 11.27 12.87
N ASP A 44 14.35 11.32 13.63
CA ASP A 44 13.23 12.26 13.48
C ASP A 44 12.63 12.33 12.05
N LYS A 45 12.77 11.26 11.26
CA LYS A 45 12.09 11.15 9.97
C LYS A 45 10.64 10.69 10.15
N TYR A 46 9.79 11.19 9.27
CA TYR A 46 8.36 10.93 9.25
C TYR A 46 7.96 10.20 7.98
N TYR A 47 7.03 9.26 8.11
CA TYR A 47 6.54 8.40 7.04
C TYR A 47 5.02 8.38 7.05
N GLN A 48 4.42 8.47 5.86
CA GLN A 48 3.01 8.19 5.68
C GLN A 48 2.77 6.68 5.78
N VAL A 49 1.85 6.29 6.65
CA VAL A 49 1.48 4.90 6.91
C VAL A 49 -0.03 4.74 6.92
N GLY A 50 -0.49 3.67 6.30
CA GLY A 50 -1.89 3.27 6.33
C GLY A 50 -2.19 2.33 7.48
N LYS A 51 -3.47 2.20 7.82
CA LYS A 51 -3.93 1.10 8.67
C LYS A 51 -4.02 -0.16 7.83
N PHE A 52 -3.32 -1.21 8.25
CA PHE A 52 -3.53 -2.54 7.69
C PHE A 52 -4.89 -3.07 8.17
N THR A 53 -5.75 -3.44 7.23
CA THR A 53 -7.07 -4.02 7.50
C THR A 53 -7.32 -5.19 6.56
N THR A 54 -8.24 -6.07 6.96
CA THR A 54 -8.75 -7.20 6.16
C THR A 54 -10.20 -6.92 5.76
N PRO A 55 -10.45 -5.97 4.84
CA PRO A 55 -11.82 -5.61 4.47
C PRO A 55 -12.47 -6.75 3.69
N SER A 56 -13.75 -7.00 3.94
CA SER A 56 -14.53 -7.87 3.06
C SER A 56 -14.71 -7.23 1.69
N LEU A 57 -15.06 -8.03 0.68
CA LEU A 57 -15.42 -7.50 -0.65
C LEU A 57 -16.57 -6.48 -0.55
N ASN A 58 -17.53 -6.72 0.34
CA ASN A 58 -18.65 -5.80 0.57
C ASN A 58 -18.18 -4.45 1.13
N ASP A 59 -17.25 -4.46 2.10
CA ASP A 59 -16.70 -3.22 2.69
C ASP A 59 -15.99 -2.38 1.64
N LEU A 60 -15.21 -3.02 0.76
CA LEU A 60 -14.54 -2.34 -0.35
C LEU A 60 -15.55 -1.73 -1.33
N GLN A 61 -16.62 -2.45 -1.67
CA GLN A 61 -17.66 -1.92 -2.57
C GLN A 61 -18.36 -0.70 -1.96
N VAL A 62 -18.70 -0.74 -0.67
CA VAL A 62 -19.34 0.37 0.03
C VAL A 62 -18.40 1.58 0.10
N ALA A 63 -17.15 1.39 0.51
CA ALA A 63 -16.15 2.45 0.62
C ALA A 63 -15.83 3.09 -0.75
N GLY A 64 -15.68 2.26 -1.79
CA GLY A 64 -15.45 2.73 -3.16
C GLY A 64 -16.60 3.60 -3.68
N LYS A 65 -17.85 3.16 -3.49
CA LYS A 65 -19.04 3.95 -3.87
C LYS A 65 -19.10 5.29 -3.12
N ALA A 66 -18.81 5.29 -1.82
CA ALA A 66 -18.78 6.52 -1.03
C ALA A 66 -17.69 7.50 -1.51
N SER A 67 -16.52 6.99 -1.90
CA SER A 67 -15.38 7.80 -2.38
C SER A 67 -15.65 8.43 -3.76
N LEU A 68 -16.32 7.71 -4.66
CA LEU A 68 -16.75 8.24 -5.97
C LEU A 68 -17.76 9.38 -5.81
N ASN A 69 -18.66 9.29 -4.82
CA ASN A 69 -19.68 10.31 -4.56
C ASN A 69 -19.16 11.56 -3.83
N SER A 70 -17.97 11.50 -3.23
CA SER A 70 -17.38 12.57 -2.42
C SER A 70 -16.24 13.31 -3.14
N SER A 71 -15.82 12.83 -4.31
CA SER A 71 -14.83 13.52 -5.13
C SER A 71 -15.45 14.76 -5.78
N HIS A 72 -14.87 15.94 -5.49
CA HIS A 72 -15.02 17.14 -6.33
C HIS A 72 -14.89 16.76 -7.82
N PRO A 73 -15.52 17.49 -8.76
CA PRO A 73 -15.48 17.16 -10.19
C PRO A 73 -14.03 17.18 -10.67
N SER A 74 -13.36 16.04 -10.55
CA SER A 74 -12.05 15.80 -11.10
C SER A 74 -12.25 15.76 -12.60
N THR A 75 -11.45 16.51 -13.33
CA THR A 75 -11.47 16.62 -14.79
C THR A 75 -11.06 15.30 -15.49
N VAL A 76 -11.02 14.19 -14.74
CA VAL A 76 -10.59 12.88 -15.17
C VAL A 76 -11.81 11.96 -15.08
N HIS A 77 -12.45 11.73 -16.21
CA HIS A 77 -13.49 10.72 -16.35
C HIS A 77 -12.84 9.34 -16.28
N PHE A 78 -12.88 8.71 -15.11
CA PHE A 78 -12.49 7.32 -14.94
C PHE A 78 -13.73 6.43 -15.11
N SER A 79 -13.72 5.57 -16.11
CA SER A 79 -14.70 4.48 -16.27
C SER A 79 -14.03 3.16 -15.89
N TYR A 80 -14.75 2.29 -15.18
CA TYR A 80 -14.29 0.94 -14.90
C TYR A 80 -15.30 -0.08 -15.42
N ASP A 81 -14.79 -1.16 -16.02
CA ASP A 81 -15.56 -2.32 -16.45
C ASP A 81 -15.03 -3.57 -15.74
N HIS A 82 -15.93 -4.36 -15.16
CA HIS A 82 -15.57 -5.65 -14.56
C HIS A 82 -15.67 -6.75 -15.61
N VAL A 83 -14.52 -7.20 -16.13
CA VAL A 83 -14.44 -8.25 -17.15
C VAL A 83 -13.89 -9.53 -16.52
N VAL A 84 -14.70 -10.60 -16.53
CA VAL A 84 -14.26 -11.94 -16.13
C VAL A 84 -13.75 -12.66 -17.36
N GLN A 85 -12.43 -12.84 -17.48
CA GLN A 85 -11.80 -13.45 -18.65
C GLN A 85 -10.74 -14.47 -18.26
N GLY A 86 -10.69 -15.59 -19.00
CA GLY A 86 -9.73 -16.67 -18.75
C GLY A 86 -8.29 -16.35 -19.16
N ASP A 87 -8.09 -15.48 -20.15
CA ASP A 87 -6.77 -15.01 -20.60
C ASP A 87 -6.79 -13.49 -20.83
N VAL A 88 -6.02 -12.78 -20.00
CA VAL A 88 -5.90 -11.31 -20.01
C VAL A 88 -5.01 -10.82 -21.16
N LEU A 89 -4.14 -11.66 -21.71
CA LEU A 89 -3.21 -11.26 -22.78
C LEU A 89 -3.94 -10.87 -24.07
N LEU A 90 -5.02 -11.59 -24.39
CA LEU A 90 -5.89 -11.26 -25.53
C LEU A 90 -6.62 -9.92 -25.34
N GLU A 91 -6.90 -9.55 -24.09
CA GLU A 91 -7.56 -8.28 -23.77
C GLU A 91 -6.57 -7.11 -23.83
N HIS A 92 -5.34 -7.31 -23.34
CA HIS A 92 -4.27 -6.32 -23.44
C HIS A 92 -3.99 -5.89 -24.87
N ALA A 93 -4.00 -6.84 -25.83
CA ALA A 93 -3.76 -6.54 -27.24
C ALA A 93 -4.79 -5.55 -27.85
N LYS A 94 -5.99 -5.43 -27.26
CA LYS A 94 -7.05 -4.54 -27.74
C LYS A 94 -6.88 -3.10 -27.29
N PHE A 95 -6.06 -2.82 -26.27
CA PHE A 95 -5.92 -1.50 -25.67
C PHE A 95 -4.45 -1.02 -25.63
N PRO A 96 -3.90 -0.53 -26.76
CA PRO A 96 -2.53 0.00 -26.82
C PRO A 96 -2.31 1.15 -25.83
N GLY A 97 -1.33 0.98 -24.93
CA GLY A 97 -0.98 2.00 -23.92
C GLY A 97 -1.80 1.94 -22.63
N ALA A 98 -2.74 1.00 -22.50
CA ALA A 98 -3.47 0.81 -21.25
C ALA A 98 -2.58 0.17 -20.16
N VAL A 99 -2.80 0.60 -18.92
CA VAL A 99 -2.15 0.02 -17.73
C VAL A 99 -3.07 -1.06 -17.16
N PHE A 100 -2.58 -2.28 -17.08
CA PHE A 100 -3.30 -3.39 -16.45
C PHE A 100 -2.74 -3.65 -15.06
N GLN A 101 -3.59 -3.52 -14.05
CA GLN A 101 -3.25 -3.84 -12.68
C GLN A 101 -3.84 -5.21 -12.34
N ALA A 102 -2.97 -6.22 -12.23
CA ALA A 102 -3.36 -7.54 -11.74
C ALA A 102 -3.27 -7.52 -10.22
N ALA A 103 -4.42 -7.53 -9.54
CA ALA A 103 -4.47 -7.81 -8.11
C ALA A 103 -4.46 -9.33 -7.93
N SER A 104 -3.49 -9.84 -7.16
CA SER A 104 -3.52 -11.24 -6.72
C SER A 104 -4.81 -11.47 -5.94
N GLN A 105 -5.51 -12.58 -6.20
CA GLN A 105 -6.68 -12.97 -5.40
C GLN A 105 -6.32 -13.25 -3.93
N PHE A 106 -5.03 -13.25 -3.58
CA PHE A 106 -4.52 -13.22 -2.21
C PHE A 106 -4.43 -11.80 -1.60
N ASN A 107 -5.23 -10.84 -2.07
CA ASN A 107 -5.58 -9.73 -1.19
C ASN A 107 -6.21 -10.33 0.07
N CYS A 108 -5.96 -9.73 1.24
CA CYS A 108 -6.56 -10.13 2.51
C CYS A 108 -8.07 -9.83 2.55
N LEU A 109 -8.80 -10.39 1.59
CA LEU A 109 -10.25 -10.41 1.49
C LEU A 109 -10.69 -11.64 2.28
N GLU A 110 -11.33 -11.41 3.42
CA GLU A 110 -12.05 -12.44 4.17
C GLU A 110 -13.52 -12.50 3.74
#